data_AF-A0A523YSV4-F1
#
_entry.id   AF-A0A523YSV4-F1
#
_cell.length_a   1.000
_cell.length_b   1.000
_cell.length_c   1.000
_cell.angle_alpha   90.00
_cell.angle_beta   90.00
_cell.angle_gamma   90.00
#
_symmetry.space_group_name_H-M   'P 1'
#
loop_
_entity.id
_entity.type
_entity.pdbx_description
1 polymer ?
#
loop_
_entity_poly.entity_id
_entity_poly.type
_entity_poly.pdbx_seq_one_letter_code
_entity_poly.pdbx_strand_id
1 'polypeptide(L)'
;MRFSPFAKQIALTILTLNLMVVSAVAVAPTREAVEKWKTEGVWEQKVANWKAFKKAGGCAPEVHSVFNKEKHRQNLALGIQTVDTVNVIVILVDFDDWPYDSQAVAGTPADFDSILFSNNNPTGSMTDYYLENSYGRFYIKGDIFGWYRMDSTYEWYVSDDDGLTRGRYLAADAVDAAEADGVDFSEYDHDDDGYCDGVIIIHAGRGAEDGVYGIWSHKWNIYPARYYDGVTISAYTMNPEETWFPMGIKLSPIGVFCHEYGHILG
;
A
#
# COMPACT_ATOMS: atom_id res chain seq x y z
N MET A 1 -52.77 -44.59 1.02
CA MET A 1 -52.97 -43.12 1.03
C MET A 1 -52.55 -42.63 2.41
N ARG A 2 -51.45 -41.86 2.51
CA ARG A 2 -51.47 -40.41 2.86
C ARG A 2 -51.97 -40.18 4.31
N PHE A 3 -51.28 -39.61 5.29
CA PHE A 3 -50.04 -38.83 5.44
C PHE A 3 -49.60 -38.95 6.92
N SER A 4 -48.29 -38.86 7.20
CA SER A 4 -47.74 -38.54 8.54
C SER A 4 -47.05 -37.17 8.43
N PRO A 5 -47.35 -36.17 9.30
CA PRO A 5 -46.73 -34.86 9.21
C PRO A 5 -45.46 -34.85 10.06
N PHE A 6 -44.32 -35.15 9.45
CA PHE A 6 -43.02 -34.73 9.96
C PHE A 6 -42.87 -33.24 9.67
N ALA A 7 -43.37 -32.40 10.57
CA ALA A 7 -43.09 -30.97 10.59
C ALA A 7 -41.64 -30.78 11.06
N LYS A 8 -40.67 -30.84 10.13
CA LYS A 8 -39.32 -30.34 10.39
C LYS A 8 -39.39 -28.81 10.37
N GLN A 9 -39.33 -28.23 11.56
CA GLN A 9 -39.11 -26.81 11.78
C GLN A 9 -37.78 -26.41 11.14
N ILE A 10 -37.86 -25.72 10.00
CA ILE A 10 -36.72 -24.99 9.42
C ILE A 10 -36.57 -23.73 10.29
N ALA A 11 -35.68 -23.79 11.28
CA ALA A 11 -35.19 -22.60 11.95
C ALA A 11 -34.30 -21.86 10.95
N LEU A 12 -34.86 -20.82 10.34
CA LEU A 12 -34.15 -19.88 9.49
C LEU A 12 -33.21 -19.07 10.39
N THR A 13 -31.96 -19.53 10.53
CA THR A 13 -30.89 -18.71 11.11
C THR A 13 -30.59 -17.61 10.09
N ILE A 14 -31.24 -16.45 10.27
CA ILE A 14 -30.84 -15.21 9.61
C ILE A 14 -29.47 -14.85 10.21
N LEU A 15 -28.41 -15.31 9.57
CA LEU A 15 -27.07 -14.78 9.77
C LEU A 15 -27.10 -13.38 9.16
N THR A 16 -27.39 -12.37 9.99
CA THR A 16 -27.13 -10.98 9.65
C THR A 16 -25.63 -10.83 9.48
N LEU A 17 -25.17 -11.01 8.25
CA LEU A 17 -23.86 -10.60 7.81
C LEU A 17 -23.85 -9.08 7.91
N ASN A 18 -23.42 -8.56 9.07
CA ASN A 18 -22.99 -7.18 9.18
C ASN A 18 -21.75 -7.05 8.30
N LEU A 19 -21.95 -6.87 7.00
CA LEU A 19 -20.99 -6.15 6.17
C LEU A 19 -20.90 -4.76 6.78
N MET A 20 -19.98 -4.60 7.74
CA MET A 20 -19.33 -3.31 7.87
C MET A 20 -18.67 -3.09 6.52
N VAL A 21 -19.35 -2.32 5.67
CA VAL A 21 -18.69 -1.60 4.61
C VAL A 21 -17.77 -0.64 5.35
N VAL A 22 -16.56 -1.12 5.65
CA VAL A 22 -15.43 -0.25 5.94
C VAL A 22 -15.16 0.42 4.60
N SER A 23 -15.90 1.51 4.33
CA SER A 23 -15.45 2.50 3.37
C SER A 23 -13.99 2.75 3.71
N ALA A 24 -13.09 2.52 2.77
CA ALA A 24 -11.65 2.64 2.93
C ALA A 24 -11.27 4.02 3.51
N VAL A 25 -11.27 4.11 4.84
CA VAL A 25 -10.52 5.11 5.57
C VAL A 25 -9.11 4.56 5.53
N ALA A 26 -8.16 5.41 5.16
CA ALA A 26 -6.72 5.13 5.13
C ALA A 26 -6.22 4.38 6.37
N VAL A 27 -4.97 3.90 6.35
CA VAL A 27 -4.30 3.29 7.49
C VAL A 27 -4.57 4.12 8.76
N ALA A 28 -5.51 3.64 9.57
CA ALA A 28 -6.04 4.37 10.69
C ALA A 28 -4.99 4.38 11.80
N PRO A 29 -4.93 5.46 12.60
CA PRO A 29 -3.98 5.47 13.71
C PRO A 29 -4.34 4.38 14.70
N THR A 30 -3.32 3.82 15.35
CA THR A 30 -3.53 2.87 16.44
C THR A 30 -4.30 3.54 17.58
N ARG A 31 -5.00 2.74 18.39
CA ARG A 31 -5.73 3.27 19.54
C ARG A 31 -4.78 4.00 20.50
N GLU A 32 -3.61 3.42 20.70
CA GLU A 32 -2.52 3.95 21.51
C GLU A 32 -2.02 5.29 20.98
N ALA A 33 -1.87 5.44 19.65
CA ALA A 33 -1.52 6.71 19.02
C ALA A 33 -2.58 7.78 19.27
N VAL A 34 -3.86 7.44 19.13
CA VAL A 34 -4.97 8.37 19.39
C VAL A 34 -4.99 8.81 20.86
N GLU A 35 -4.82 7.88 21.80
CA GLU A 35 -4.75 8.18 23.23
C GLU A 35 -3.57 9.10 23.54
N LYS A 36 -2.38 8.80 23.00
CA LYS A 36 -1.18 9.63 23.12
C LYS A 36 -1.40 11.06 22.62
N TRP A 37 -1.90 11.23 21.39
CA TRP A 37 -2.10 12.56 20.81
C TRP A 37 -3.15 13.39 21.55
N LYS A 38 -4.14 12.76 22.16
CA LYS A 38 -5.10 13.45 23.04
C LYS A 38 -4.43 13.93 24.32
N THR A 39 -3.59 13.10 24.93
CA THR A 39 -2.82 13.49 26.14
C THR A 39 -1.80 14.60 25.84
N GLU A 40 -1.15 14.57 24.69
CA GLU A 40 -0.19 15.58 24.25
C GLU A 40 -0.85 16.87 23.72
N GLY A 41 -2.18 16.88 23.55
CA GLY A 41 -2.93 18.04 23.06
C GLY A 41 -2.77 18.32 21.55
N VAL A 42 -2.25 17.36 20.78
CA VAL A 42 -2.00 17.48 19.33
C VAL A 42 -3.05 16.79 18.46
N TRP A 43 -4.01 16.08 19.07
CA TRP A 43 -5.06 15.32 18.36
C TRP A 43 -5.80 16.14 17.29
N GLU A 44 -6.27 17.35 17.64
CA GLU A 44 -7.03 18.18 16.70
C GLU A 44 -6.17 18.64 15.51
N GLN A 45 -4.87 18.88 15.73
CA GLN A 45 -3.93 19.22 14.65
C GLN A 45 -3.73 18.02 13.71
N LYS A 46 -3.51 16.81 14.24
CA LYS A 46 -3.39 15.58 13.44
C LYS A 46 -4.63 15.35 12.57
N VAL A 47 -5.82 15.51 13.16
CA VAL A 47 -7.09 15.41 12.43
C VAL A 47 -7.22 16.50 11.36
N ALA A 48 -6.78 17.72 11.63
CA ALA A 48 -6.80 18.82 10.67
C ALA A 48 -5.87 18.57 9.48
N ASN A 49 -4.62 18.16 9.75
CA ASN A 49 -3.64 17.78 8.72
C ASN A 49 -4.20 16.66 7.84
N TRP A 50 -4.73 15.60 8.46
CA TRP A 50 -5.34 14.48 7.73
C TRP A 50 -6.52 14.91 6.84
N LYS A 51 -7.41 15.77 7.34
CA LYS A 51 -8.52 16.31 6.54
C LYS A 51 -8.03 17.16 5.37
N ALA A 52 -7.00 17.97 5.58
CA ALA A 52 -6.39 18.79 4.53
C ALA A 52 -5.76 17.91 3.43
N PHE A 53 -5.02 16.88 3.84
CA PHE A 53 -4.44 15.88 2.94
C PHE A 53 -5.50 15.17 2.08
N LYS A 54 -6.56 14.63 2.70
CA LYS A 54 -7.69 14.00 1.97
C LYS A 54 -8.35 14.98 1.00
N LYS A 55 -8.54 16.25 1.40
CA LYS A 55 -9.11 17.28 0.53
C LYS A 55 -8.22 17.59 -0.69
N ALA A 56 -6.91 17.42 -0.55
CA ALA A 56 -5.93 17.58 -1.63
C ALA A 56 -5.80 16.33 -2.53
N GLY A 57 -6.63 15.30 -2.35
CA GLY A 57 -6.63 14.08 -3.13
C GLY A 57 -5.78 12.94 -2.54
N GLY A 58 -5.27 13.11 -1.31
CA GLY A 58 -4.61 12.04 -0.58
C GLY A 58 -5.51 10.82 -0.38
N CYS A 59 -4.96 9.63 -0.59
CA CYS A 59 -5.66 8.34 -0.62
C CYS A 59 -6.94 8.37 -1.48
N ALA A 60 -6.95 9.13 -2.57
CA ALA A 60 -7.97 9.01 -3.61
C ALA A 60 -7.61 7.83 -4.52
N PRO A 61 -8.60 7.04 -5.00
CA PRO A 61 -8.35 5.95 -5.93
C PRO A 61 -7.56 6.44 -7.15
N GLU A 62 -6.69 5.58 -7.68
CA GLU A 62 -5.94 5.90 -8.89
C GLU A 62 -6.87 6.03 -10.10
N VAL A 63 -6.57 7.01 -10.95
CA VAL A 63 -7.39 7.32 -12.12
C VAL A 63 -6.97 6.49 -13.34
N HIS A 64 -5.70 6.08 -13.37
CA HIS A 64 -5.14 5.11 -14.32
C HIS A 64 -5.33 3.70 -13.77
N SER A 65 -6.06 2.87 -14.50
CA SER A 65 -6.45 1.57 -13.99
C SER A 65 -5.39 0.56 -14.36
N VAL A 66 -4.86 -0.15 -13.37
CA VAL A 66 -3.99 -1.32 -13.61
C VAL A 66 -4.67 -2.39 -14.51
N PHE A 67 -5.99 -2.39 -14.58
CA PHE A 67 -6.74 -3.38 -15.36
C PHE A 67 -7.14 -2.84 -16.73
N ASN A 68 -6.74 -3.55 -17.80
CA ASN A 68 -7.24 -3.30 -19.14
C ASN A 68 -8.73 -3.72 -19.26
N LYS A 69 -9.63 -2.77 -19.00
CA LYS A 69 -11.10 -3.01 -18.95
C LYS A 69 -11.67 -3.54 -20.26
N GLU A 70 -11.11 -3.14 -21.39
CA GLU A 70 -11.59 -3.58 -22.70
C GLU A 70 -11.15 -5.02 -22.99
N LYS A 71 -9.88 -5.36 -22.75
CA LYS A 71 -9.36 -6.73 -22.83
C LYS A 71 -10.12 -7.67 -21.89
N HIS A 72 -10.39 -7.23 -20.67
CA HIS A 72 -11.17 -8.01 -19.71
C HIS A 72 -12.60 -8.28 -20.22
N ARG A 73 -13.27 -7.26 -20.78
CA ARG A 73 -14.60 -7.40 -21.38
C ARG A 73 -14.61 -8.39 -22.55
N GLN A 74 -13.60 -8.33 -23.41
CA GLN A 74 -13.46 -9.24 -24.55
C GLN A 74 -13.24 -10.68 -24.08
N ASN A 75 -12.35 -10.90 -23.09
CA ASN A 75 -12.13 -12.22 -22.51
C ASN A 75 -13.41 -12.80 -21.90
N LEU A 76 -14.17 -11.98 -21.16
CA LEU A 76 -15.46 -12.39 -20.60
C LEU A 76 -16.47 -12.77 -21.68
N ALA A 77 -16.57 -12.00 -22.76
CA ALA A 77 -17.46 -12.28 -23.88
C ALA A 77 -17.10 -13.60 -24.61
N LEU A 78 -15.82 -13.98 -24.60
CA LEU A 78 -15.31 -15.22 -25.20
C LEU A 78 -15.29 -16.41 -24.24
N GLY A 79 -15.68 -16.23 -22.98
CA GLY A 79 -15.61 -17.27 -21.95
C GLY A 79 -14.17 -17.66 -21.57
N ILE A 80 -13.20 -16.80 -21.89
CA ILE A 80 -11.80 -17.00 -21.55
C ILE A 80 -11.59 -16.59 -20.09
N GLN A 81 -11.04 -17.51 -19.29
CA GLN A 81 -10.57 -17.19 -17.94
C GLN A 81 -9.07 -16.96 -18.00
N THR A 82 -8.69 -15.69 -17.88
CA THR A 82 -7.29 -15.28 -17.67
C THR A 82 -7.08 -14.92 -16.21
N VAL A 83 -5.84 -15.10 -15.75
CA VAL A 83 -5.34 -14.51 -14.51
C VAL A 83 -4.62 -13.24 -14.91
N ASP A 84 -5.03 -12.10 -14.36
CA ASP A 84 -4.33 -10.83 -14.56
C ASP A 84 -3.07 -10.86 -13.69
N THR A 85 -1.90 -10.93 -14.33
CA THR A 85 -0.59 -10.95 -13.64
C THR A 85 0.05 -9.58 -13.73
N VAL A 86 0.10 -8.87 -12.61
CA VAL A 86 0.64 -7.50 -12.53
C VAL A 86 2.01 -7.53 -11.87
N ASN A 87 2.96 -6.82 -12.49
CA ASN A 87 4.28 -6.56 -11.92
C ASN A 87 4.18 -5.30 -11.07
N VAL A 88 4.69 -5.35 -9.85
CA VAL A 88 4.71 -4.23 -8.91
C VAL A 88 6.16 -3.89 -8.60
N ILE A 89 6.48 -2.60 -8.65
CA ILE A 89 7.78 -2.09 -8.24
C ILE A 89 7.75 -1.62 -6.78
N VAL A 90 8.75 -2.04 -6.02
CA VAL A 90 8.98 -1.60 -4.63
C VAL A 90 10.35 -0.92 -4.55
N ILE A 91 10.40 0.25 -3.95
CA ILE A 91 11.62 1.04 -3.76
C ILE A 91 11.81 1.28 -2.27
N LEU A 92 12.93 0.77 -1.72
CA LEU A 92 13.32 0.97 -0.33
C LEU A 92 14.17 2.25 -0.23
N VAL A 93 13.85 3.14 0.72
CA VAL A 93 14.55 4.42 0.87
C VAL A 93 14.90 4.77 2.31
N ASP A 94 16.13 5.22 2.53
CA ASP A 94 16.61 5.68 3.83
C ASP A 94 17.27 7.07 3.73
N PHE A 95 17.74 7.59 4.86
CA PHE A 95 18.12 8.99 5.00
C PHE A 95 19.41 9.13 5.81
N ASP A 96 20.15 10.22 5.60
CA ASP A 96 21.42 10.45 6.30
C ASP A 96 21.23 10.61 7.81
N ASP A 97 20.12 11.23 8.22
CA ASP A 97 19.71 11.41 9.62
C ASP A 97 18.80 10.28 10.13
N TRP A 98 18.40 9.35 9.27
CA TRP A 98 17.50 8.25 9.58
C TRP A 98 17.80 6.99 8.74
N PRO A 99 19.00 6.38 8.90
CA PRO A 99 19.41 5.24 8.09
C PRO A 99 18.67 3.96 8.53
N TYR A 100 18.36 3.07 7.58
CA TYR A 100 17.55 1.86 7.84
C TYR A 100 18.27 0.90 8.80
N ASP A 101 19.60 0.81 8.70
CA ASP A 101 20.43 -0.10 9.50
C ASP A 101 20.61 0.34 10.98
N SER A 102 20.11 1.54 11.32
CA SER A 102 20.12 2.08 12.67
C SER A 102 18.71 2.14 13.30
N GLN A 103 17.71 1.57 12.63
CA GLN A 103 16.36 1.42 13.17
C GLN A 103 16.27 0.17 14.08
N ALA A 104 15.07 -0.18 14.54
CA ALA A 104 14.89 -1.29 15.46
C ALA A 104 15.06 -2.65 14.76
N VAL A 105 14.74 -2.70 13.46
CA VAL A 105 15.07 -3.77 12.53
C VAL A 105 15.85 -3.18 11.35
N ALA A 106 16.47 -4.04 10.55
CA ALA A 106 17.16 -3.65 9.32
C ALA A 106 16.66 -4.58 8.20
N GLY A 107 15.51 -4.24 7.63
CA GLY A 107 14.84 -5.04 6.61
C GLY A 107 15.68 -5.11 5.35
N THR A 108 15.85 -6.31 4.80
CA THR A 108 16.52 -6.51 3.52
C THR A 108 15.51 -6.60 2.37
N PRO A 109 15.92 -6.38 1.12
CA PRO A 109 15.07 -6.67 -0.04
C PRO A 109 14.48 -8.08 -0.01
N ALA A 110 15.23 -9.08 0.45
CA ALA A 110 14.75 -10.46 0.57
C ALA A 110 13.66 -10.63 1.64
N ASP A 111 13.71 -9.86 2.73
CA ASP A 111 12.67 -9.89 3.76
C ASP A 111 11.36 -9.32 3.20
N PHE A 112 11.43 -8.21 2.46
CA PHE A 112 10.26 -7.62 1.81
C PHE A 112 9.73 -8.48 0.66
N ASP A 113 10.60 -9.15 -0.11
CA ASP A 113 10.17 -10.12 -1.11
C ASP A 113 9.38 -11.26 -0.47
N SER A 114 9.84 -11.74 0.70
CA SER A 114 9.13 -12.75 1.48
C SER A 114 7.75 -12.28 1.96
N ILE A 115 7.63 -11.01 2.38
CA ILE A 115 6.38 -10.42 2.87
C ILE A 115 5.42 -10.12 1.73
N LEU A 116 5.92 -9.64 0.59
CA LEU A 116 5.09 -9.12 -0.50
C LEU A 116 4.79 -10.18 -1.56
N PHE A 117 5.78 -10.95 -2.01
CA PHE A 117 5.68 -11.73 -3.25
C PHE A 117 5.86 -13.26 -3.11
N SER A 118 6.22 -13.75 -1.91
CA SER A 118 6.38 -15.19 -1.68
C SER A 118 5.06 -15.96 -1.73
N ASN A 119 5.04 -17.10 -2.42
CA ASN A 119 3.92 -18.05 -2.41
C ASN A 119 3.99 -19.07 -1.24
N ASN A 120 4.98 -18.93 -0.35
CA ASN A 120 5.28 -19.91 0.71
C ASN A 120 5.45 -19.26 2.09
N ASN A 121 5.01 -18.01 2.27
CA ASN A 121 5.09 -17.36 3.57
C ASN A 121 4.05 -17.96 4.53
N PRO A 122 4.43 -18.53 5.69
CA PRO A 122 3.48 -19.17 6.62
C PRO A 122 2.36 -18.26 7.13
N THR A 123 2.57 -16.94 7.11
CA THR A 123 1.57 -15.93 7.50
C THR A 123 0.85 -15.28 6.33
N GLY A 124 1.11 -15.76 5.11
CA GLY A 124 0.64 -15.18 3.85
C GLY A 124 1.49 -13.99 3.39
N SER A 125 1.46 -13.74 2.08
CA SER A 125 2.05 -12.56 1.42
C SER A 125 0.98 -11.63 0.83
N MET A 126 1.41 -10.48 0.31
CA MET A 126 0.53 -9.61 -0.48
C MET A 126 0.02 -10.35 -1.74
N THR A 127 0.87 -11.15 -2.39
CA THR A 127 0.48 -12.07 -3.46
C THR A 127 -0.63 -13.03 -3.02
N ASP A 128 -0.46 -13.71 -1.87
CA ASP A 128 -1.46 -14.63 -1.35
C ASP A 128 -2.79 -13.91 -1.07
N TYR A 129 -2.72 -12.72 -0.47
CA TYR A 129 -3.89 -11.91 -0.17
C TYR A 129 -4.70 -11.56 -1.42
N TYR A 130 -4.06 -11.04 -2.46
CA TYR A 130 -4.77 -10.67 -3.70
C TYR A 130 -5.24 -11.88 -4.49
N LEU A 131 -4.48 -12.99 -4.47
CA LEU A 131 -4.91 -14.23 -5.10
C LEU A 131 -6.14 -14.82 -4.40
N GLU A 132 -6.17 -14.82 -3.07
CA GLU A 132 -7.32 -15.28 -2.28
C GLU A 132 -8.55 -14.40 -2.55
N ASN A 133 -8.42 -13.07 -2.41
CA ASN A 133 -9.55 -12.14 -2.52
C ASN A 133 -10.09 -12.01 -3.95
N SER A 134 -9.29 -12.35 -4.96
CA SER A 134 -9.72 -12.37 -6.36
C SER A 134 -10.24 -13.71 -6.83
N TYR A 135 -10.31 -14.73 -5.95
CA TYR A 135 -10.62 -16.12 -6.32
C TYR A 135 -9.69 -16.69 -7.39
N GLY A 136 -8.40 -16.38 -7.29
CA GLY A 136 -7.35 -16.85 -8.20
C GLY A 136 -7.32 -16.12 -9.53
N ARG A 137 -7.89 -14.91 -9.63
CA ARG A 137 -8.00 -14.16 -10.89
C ARG A 137 -7.04 -12.98 -11.00
N PHE A 138 -6.42 -12.59 -9.90
CA PHE A 138 -5.46 -11.50 -9.83
C PHE A 138 -4.21 -12.00 -9.10
N TYR A 139 -3.08 -11.98 -9.81
CA TYR A 139 -1.79 -12.41 -9.31
C TYR A 139 -0.83 -11.23 -9.34
N ILE A 140 -0.33 -10.84 -8.17
CA ILE A 140 0.71 -9.82 -8.08
C ILE A 140 2.06 -10.53 -7.93
N LYS A 141 3.06 -10.04 -8.65
CA LYS A 141 4.48 -10.31 -8.42
C LYS A 141 5.22 -8.98 -8.52
N GLY A 142 6.49 -8.93 -8.14
CA GLY A 142 7.21 -7.68 -8.21
C GLY A 142 8.69 -7.80 -7.96
N ASP A 143 9.33 -6.65 -8.07
CA ASP A 143 10.77 -6.47 -7.88
C ASP A 143 11.01 -5.43 -6.80
N ILE A 144 12.12 -5.59 -6.08
CA ILE A 144 12.48 -4.74 -4.95
C ILE A 144 13.85 -4.13 -5.18
N PHE A 145 13.89 -2.80 -5.15
CA PHE A 145 15.07 -1.98 -5.39
C PHE A 145 15.48 -1.19 -4.15
N GLY A 146 16.75 -0.81 -4.09
CA GLY A 146 17.33 -0.13 -2.93
C GLY A 146 17.83 -1.09 -1.84
N TRP A 147 18.18 -0.61 -0.64
CA TRP A 147 17.98 0.75 -0.11
C TRP A 147 18.71 1.85 -0.88
N TYR A 148 17.97 2.92 -1.23
CA TYR A 148 18.54 4.16 -1.74
C TYR A 148 18.54 5.24 -0.67
N ARG A 149 19.70 5.87 -0.48
CA ARG A 149 19.86 7.02 0.40
C ARG A 149 19.34 8.28 -0.28
N MET A 150 18.32 8.90 0.28
CA MET A 150 17.78 10.17 -0.24
C MET A 150 18.70 11.34 0.11
N ASP A 151 18.78 12.31 -0.80
CA ASP A 151 19.62 13.51 -0.63
C ASP A 151 19.09 14.46 0.45
N SER A 152 17.76 14.52 0.64
CA SER A 152 17.15 15.30 1.73
C SER A 152 16.99 14.45 2.99
N THR A 153 16.96 15.11 4.14
CA THR A 153 16.82 14.43 5.44
C THR A 153 15.42 13.88 5.65
N TYR A 154 15.29 12.84 6.48
CA TYR A 154 14.00 12.32 6.92
C TYR A 154 13.18 13.43 7.58
N GLU A 155 13.82 14.27 8.41
CA GLU A 155 13.15 15.42 9.01
C GLU A 155 12.52 16.35 7.98
N TRP A 156 13.19 16.56 6.85
CA TRP A 156 12.65 17.38 5.78
C TRP A 156 11.40 16.75 5.17
N TYR A 157 11.38 15.44 4.93
CA TYR A 157 10.20 14.77 4.37
C TYR A 157 9.06 14.62 5.38
N VAL A 158 9.35 14.37 6.66
CA VAL A 158 8.35 14.25 7.72
C VAL A 158 7.65 15.60 7.98
N SER A 159 8.38 16.70 7.97
CA SER A 159 7.82 18.04 8.21
C SER A 159 6.99 18.11 9.53
N ASP A 160 6.06 19.05 9.60
CA ASP A 160 5.09 19.25 10.67
C ASP A 160 3.76 18.49 10.46
N ASP A 161 3.66 17.72 9.37
CA ASP A 161 2.42 17.06 8.94
C ASP A 161 2.59 15.56 8.65
N ASP A 162 3.57 14.91 9.25
CA ASP A 162 3.83 13.47 9.12
C ASP A 162 4.04 13.03 7.66
N GLY A 163 4.69 13.89 6.87
CA GLY A 163 5.00 13.67 5.47
C GLY A 163 3.79 13.66 4.55
N LEU A 164 2.61 14.07 5.03
CA LEU A 164 1.40 14.12 4.20
C LEU A 164 1.53 15.13 3.04
N THR A 165 2.31 16.20 3.20
CA THR A 165 2.58 17.14 2.10
C THR A 165 3.83 16.79 1.32
N ARG A 166 4.91 16.33 1.98
CA ARG A 166 6.22 16.16 1.36
C ARG A 166 6.55 14.73 0.91
N GLY A 167 5.73 13.74 1.26
CA GLY A 167 5.87 12.36 0.77
C GLY A 167 5.85 12.25 -0.76
N ARG A 168 5.20 13.18 -1.45
CA ARG A 168 5.20 13.26 -2.93
C ARG A 168 6.53 13.66 -3.54
N TYR A 169 7.37 14.39 -2.79
CA TYR A 169 8.73 14.71 -3.20
C TYR A 169 9.65 13.53 -2.87
N LEU A 170 9.44 12.87 -1.72
CA LEU A 170 10.14 11.62 -1.40
C LEU A 170 9.93 10.57 -2.49
N ALA A 171 8.69 10.35 -2.92
CA ALA A 171 8.40 9.41 -4.00
C ALA A 171 9.06 9.82 -5.33
N ALA A 172 9.21 11.12 -5.58
CA ALA A 172 9.87 11.63 -6.77
C ALA A 172 11.38 11.35 -6.73
N ASP A 173 12.01 11.62 -5.59
CA ASP A 173 13.44 11.38 -5.38
C ASP A 173 13.77 9.88 -5.36
N ALA A 174 12.88 9.05 -4.81
CA ALA A 174 12.98 7.60 -4.82
C ALA A 174 12.94 7.01 -6.24
N VAL A 175 12.03 7.52 -7.07
CA VAL A 175 11.93 7.13 -8.49
C VAL A 175 13.17 7.57 -9.26
N ASP A 176 13.69 8.77 -9.01
CA ASP A 176 14.93 9.25 -9.65
C ASP A 176 16.15 8.40 -9.24
N ALA A 177 16.22 7.95 -7.99
CA ALA A 177 17.28 7.06 -7.53
C ALA A 177 17.20 5.67 -8.18
N ALA A 178 16.00 5.11 -8.31
CA ALA A 178 15.77 3.85 -9.01
C ALA A 178 16.11 3.94 -10.51
N GLU A 179 15.69 5.02 -11.19
CA GLU A 179 16.08 5.31 -12.58
C GLU A 179 17.60 5.36 -12.74
N ALA A 180 18.29 6.07 -11.84
CA ALA A 180 19.75 6.18 -11.88
C ALA A 180 20.47 4.83 -11.67
N ASP A 181 19.83 3.88 -11.00
CA ASP A 181 20.32 2.50 -10.81
C ASP A 181 19.95 1.56 -11.99
N GLY A 182 19.22 2.07 -12.98
CA GLY A 182 18.90 1.37 -14.23
C GLY A 182 17.61 0.56 -14.19
N VAL A 183 16.67 0.91 -13.31
CA VAL A 183 15.31 0.36 -13.33
C VAL A 183 14.60 0.77 -14.63
N ASP A 184 13.96 -0.18 -15.30
CA ASP A 184 13.10 0.07 -16.47
C ASP A 184 11.64 0.17 -16.01
N PHE A 185 11.11 1.39 -15.96
CA PHE A 185 9.74 1.63 -15.47
C PHE A 185 8.66 1.13 -16.44
N SER A 186 8.99 0.86 -17.71
CA SER A 186 8.03 0.34 -18.69
C SER A 186 7.58 -1.10 -18.37
N GLU A 187 8.30 -1.83 -17.53
CA GLU A 187 7.92 -3.18 -17.08
C GLU A 187 6.72 -3.20 -16.11
N TYR A 188 6.29 -2.01 -15.66
CA TYR A 188 5.23 -1.80 -14.66
C TYR A 188 4.04 -1.00 -15.22
N ASP A 189 3.79 -1.05 -16.54
CA ASP A 189 2.58 -0.58 -17.23
C ASP A 189 1.80 -1.81 -17.73
N HIS A 190 0.93 -2.39 -16.88
CA HIS A 190 0.28 -3.67 -17.20
C HIS A 190 -0.77 -3.55 -18.31
N ASP A 191 -1.46 -2.41 -18.41
CA ASP A 191 -2.55 -2.22 -19.35
C ASP A 191 -2.18 -1.51 -20.65
N ASP A 192 -0.89 -1.15 -20.80
CA ASP A 192 -0.26 -0.45 -21.91
C ASP A 192 -0.88 0.95 -22.14
N ASP A 193 -1.27 1.65 -21.07
CA ASP A 193 -1.89 2.99 -21.15
C ASP A 193 -0.88 4.16 -21.15
N GLY A 194 0.40 3.84 -21.00
CA GLY A 194 1.50 4.80 -20.94
C GLY A 194 1.75 5.34 -19.52
N TYR A 195 1.20 4.73 -18.48
CA TYR A 195 1.45 5.04 -17.08
C TYR A 195 2.01 3.82 -16.35
N CYS A 196 3.00 4.07 -15.50
CA CYS A 196 3.38 3.07 -14.50
C CYS A 196 2.22 2.91 -13.52
N ASP A 197 1.79 1.67 -13.30
CA ASP A 197 0.65 1.26 -12.46
C ASP A 197 0.71 1.83 -11.04
N GLY A 198 1.92 2.11 -10.55
CA GLY A 198 2.17 2.79 -9.29
C GLY A 198 3.37 2.21 -8.56
N VAL A 199 4.11 3.07 -7.87
CA VAL A 199 5.32 2.65 -7.12
C VAL A 199 5.00 2.45 -5.65
N ILE A 200 5.49 1.36 -5.04
CA ILE A 200 5.46 1.18 -3.59
C ILE A 200 6.77 1.71 -3.02
N ILE A 201 6.70 2.77 -2.22
CA ILE A 201 7.83 3.29 -1.47
C ILE A 201 7.77 2.74 -0.05
N ILE A 202 8.89 2.16 0.41
CA ILE A 202 9.07 1.74 1.79
C ILE A 202 10.18 2.60 2.41
N HIS A 203 9.83 3.43 3.39
CA HIS A 203 10.80 4.28 4.07
C HIS A 203 11.33 3.61 5.34
N ALA A 204 12.57 3.93 5.71
CA ALA A 204 13.20 3.44 6.94
C ALA A 204 12.37 3.80 8.20
N GLY A 205 12.28 2.86 9.14
CA GLY A 205 11.63 3.06 10.44
C GLY A 205 10.09 2.94 10.44
N ARG A 206 9.49 3.39 11.55
CA ARG A 206 8.04 3.28 11.82
C ARG A 206 7.22 4.43 11.24
N GLY A 207 5.95 4.14 10.95
CA GLY A 207 4.99 5.12 10.46
C GLY A 207 4.37 6.00 11.56
N ALA A 208 3.88 7.19 11.19
CA ALA A 208 3.25 8.10 12.15
C ALA A 208 1.91 7.59 12.70
N GLU A 209 1.19 6.75 11.96
CA GLU A 209 -0.05 6.08 12.39
C GLU A 209 0.13 5.27 13.69
N ASP A 210 1.37 4.89 13.97
CA ASP A 210 1.81 4.15 15.14
C ASP A 210 2.09 5.06 16.36
N GLY A 211 1.80 6.37 16.22
CA GLY A 211 1.92 7.37 17.27
C GLY A 211 3.35 7.84 17.51
N VAL A 212 4.26 7.60 16.57
CA VAL A 212 5.67 8.00 16.64
C VAL A 212 5.98 9.11 15.65
N TYR A 213 7.20 9.65 15.75
CA TYR A 213 7.72 10.54 14.73
C TYR A 213 8.00 9.74 13.47
N GLY A 214 7.42 10.14 12.34
CA GLY A 214 7.66 9.50 11.06
C GLY A 214 6.71 9.98 9.98
N ILE A 215 6.78 9.33 8.82
CA ILE A 215 5.86 9.55 7.71
C ILE A 215 4.61 8.69 7.94
N TRP A 216 3.43 9.26 7.76
CA TRP A 216 2.18 8.51 7.84
C TRP A 216 1.98 7.71 6.55
N SER A 217 1.61 6.43 6.63
CA SER A 217 1.29 5.62 5.43
C SER A 217 0.19 6.21 4.55
N HIS A 218 0.43 6.33 3.24
CA HIS A 218 -0.58 6.87 2.33
C HIS A 218 -0.31 6.59 0.85
N LYS A 219 -1.39 6.54 0.05
CA LYS A 219 -1.35 6.71 -1.40
C LYS A 219 -1.51 8.17 -1.79
N TRP A 220 -0.69 8.65 -2.73
CA TRP A 220 -0.96 9.94 -3.40
C TRP A 220 -0.32 9.97 -4.79
N ASN A 221 -0.16 11.19 -5.33
CA ASN A 221 0.45 11.43 -6.61
C ASN A 221 1.80 12.12 -6.44
N ILE A 222 2.80 11.61 -7.15
CA ILE A 222 4.18 12.13 -7.20
C ILE A 222 4.15 13.57 -7.73
N TYR A 223 4.97 14.44 -7.16
CA TYR A 223 5.08 15.81 -7.62
C TYR A 223 6.53 16.32 -7.66
N PRO A 224 7.02 16.78 -8.82
CA PRO A 224 6.41 16.60 -10.14
C PRO A 224 6.37 15.11 -10.55
N ALA A 225 5.43 14.70 -11.39
CA ALA A 225 5.47 13.35 -11.97
C ALA A 225 6.76 13.15 -12.79
N ARG A 226 7.21 11.91 -12.95
CA ARG A 226 8.37 11.56 -13.77
C ARG A 226 7.95 10.91 -15.09
N TYR A 227 8.82 10.98 -16.08
CA TYR A 227 8.65 10.34 -17.37
C TYR A 227 9.97 9.67 -17.75
N TYR A 228 10.00 8.35 -17.59
CA TYR A 228 11.13 7.48 -17.88
C TYR A 228 10.63 6.29 -18.69
N ASP A 229 11.49 5.72 -19.54
CA ASP A 229 11.20 4.50 -20.33
C ASP A 229 9.92 4.51 -21.17
N GLY A 230 9.43 5.70 -21.51
CA GLY A 230 8.22 5.85 -22.32
C GLY A 230 6.92 5.93 -21.52
N VAL A 231 6.96 5.78 -20.19
CA VAL A 231 5.78 5.79 -19.30
C VAL A 231 5.79 6.96 -18.32
N THR A 232 4.61 7.39 -17.90
CA THR A 232 4.43 8.41 -16.86
C THR A 232 4.35 7.76 -15.49
N ILE A 233 5.19 8.19 -14.55
CA ILE A 233 5.23 7.69 -13.18
C ILE A 233 4.63 8.76 -12.28
N SER A 234 3.37 8.57 -11.90
CA SER A 234 2.57 9.60 -11.21
C SER A 234 1.93 9.16 -9.91
N ALA A 235 1.77 7.86 -9.67
CA ALA A 235 1.12 7.33 -8.47
C ALA A 235 2.14 6.65 -7.56
N TYR A 236 1.99 6.83 -6.25
CA TYR A 236 2.81 6.12 -5.27
C TYR A 236 2.01 5.74 -4.04
N THR A 237 2.48 4.70 -3.36
CA THR A 237 2.13 4.41 -1.96
C THR A 237 3.36 4.60 -1.09
N MET A 238 3.16 5.10 0.12
CA MET A 238 4.20 5.31 1.13
C MET A 238 3.89 4.42 2.31
N ASN A 239 4.86 3.61 2.72
CA ASN A 239 4.69 2.61 3.76
C ASN A 239 5.95 2.57 4.64
N PRO A 240 5.82 2.30 5.94
CA PRO A 240 6.96 2.15 6.83
C PRO A 240 7.60 0.77 6.70
N GLU A 241 8.91 0.72 6.89
CA GLU A 241 9.66 -0.53 7.10
C GLU A 241 9.13 -1.29 8.32
N GLU A 242 8.80 -0.56 9.38
CA GLU A 242 8.57 -1.10 10.71
C GLU A 242 7.17 -0.81 11.27
N THR A 243 6.71 -1.68 12.16
CA THR A 243 5.53 -1.43 12.99
C THR A 243 5.72 -1.98 14.40
N TRP A 244 4.95 -1.43 15.34
CA TRP A 244 4.90 -1.94 16.70
C TRP A 244 4.00 -3.17 16.84
N PHE A 245 4.55 -4.22 17.43
CA PHE A 245 3.80 -5.34 17.98
C PHE A 245 3.96 -5.43 19.50
N PRO A 246 3.03 -6.08 20.22
CA PRO A 246 3.15 -6.30 21.67
C PRO A 246 4.45 -7.00 22.12
N MET A 247 5.15 -7.69 21.20
CA MET A 247 6.41 -8.40 21.46
C MET A 247 7.65 -7.66 20.94
N GLY A 248 7.52 -6.39 20.54
CA GLY A 248 8.60 -5.57 20.00
C GLY A 248 8.32 -5.05 18.59
N ILE A 249 9.20 -4.18 18.11
CA ILE A 249 9.15 -3.65 16.75
C ILE A 249 9.54 -4.76 15.77
N LYS A 250 8.83 -4.84 14.65
CA LYS A 250 9.05 -5.81 13.58
C LYS A 250 8.88 -5.12 12.23
N LEU A 251 9.24 -5.82 11.15
CA LEU A 251 8.85 -5.41 9.80
C LEU A 251 7.33 -5.28 9.69
N SER A 252 6.90 -4.28 8.92
CA SER A 252 5.49 -4.03 8.62
C SER A 252 4.84 -5.28 8.00
N PRO A 253 3.66 -5.70 8.46
CA PRO A 253 2.93 -6.81 7.89
C PRO A 253 2.24 -6.40 6.58
N ILE A 254 1.73 -7.38 5.83
CA ILE A 254 1.06 -7.18 4.54
C ILE A 254 -0.11 -6.19 4.56
N GLY A 255 -0.75 -5.97 5.73
CA GLY A 255 -1.99 -5.20 5.83
C GLY A 255 -1.87 -3.75 5.34
N VAL A 256 -0.76 -3.06 5.65
CA VAL A 256 -0.54 -1.68 5.21
C VAL A 256 -0.29 -1.63 3.69
N PHE A 257 0.56 -2.52 3.18
CA PHE A 257 0.85 -2.62 1.76
C PHE A 257 -0.39 -2.96 0.93
N CYS A 258 -1.17 -3.96 1.35
CA CYS A 258 -2.44 -4.33 0.70
C CYS A 258 -3.48 -3.20 0.77
N HIS A 259 -3.54 -2.47 1.89
CA HIS A 259 -4.46 -1.34 2.02
C HIS A 259 -4.10 -0.23 1.03
N GLU A 260 -2.84 0.21 1.02
CA GLU A 260 -2.43 1.34 0.19
C GLU A 260 -2.41 0.99 -1.30
N TYR A 261 -1.98 -0.23 -1.65
CA TYR A 261 -2.08 -0.73 -3.03
C TYR A 261 -3.53 -0.93 -3.46
N GLY A 262 -4.46 -1.15 -2.52
CA GLY A 262 -5.89 -1.09 -2.80
C GLY A 262 -6.33 0.22 -3.43
N HIS A 263 -5.75 1.37 -3.02
CA HIS A 263 -6.04 2.66 -3.67
C HIS A 263 -5.47 2.74 -5.09
N ILE A 264 -4.38 2.02 -5.41
CA ILE A 264 -3.84 1.90 -6.77
C ILE A 264 -4.80 1.14 -7.69
N LEU A 265 -5.53 0.16 -7.17
CA LEU A 265 -6.46 -0.65 -7.96
C LEU A 265 -7.79 0.04 -8.32
N GLY A 266 -8.10 1.18 -7.70
CA GLY A 266 -9.33 1.96 -7.94
C GLY A 266 -10.47 1.68 -6.95
#